data_AF-A0A662ASK4-F1
#
_entry.id   AF-A0A662ASK4-F1
#
_cell.length_a   1.000
_cell.length_b   1.000
_cell.length_c   1.000
_cell.angle_alpha   90.00
_cell.angle_beta   90.00
_cell.angle_gamma   90.00
#
_symmetry.space_group_name_H-M   'P 1'
#
loop_
_entity.id
_entity.type
_entity.pdbx_description
1 polymer ?
#
loop_
_entity_poly.entity_id
_entity_poly.type
_entity_poly.pdbx_seq_one_letter_code
_entity_poly.pdbx_strand_id
1 'polypeptide(L)'
;MLIIIIFIGNLSVYSQETIENQIKEIRKDYVEITSNINNYQKKEAFYTNDQAYWMNTAYTGYLNDVNKLVYLTYEYGEEGYGATIHYYFKNKKIIFMFIESIDPDGNKTQERIYFWDDKIIKALIKEKNNADKRPFSEISNKKNEELWQDIDQSSKIKLSGVEQDRTQFFSALKKE
;
A
#
# COMPACT_ATOMS: atom_id res chain seq x y z
N MET A 1 4.71 53.96 30.36
CA MET A 1 3.67 53.42 29.47
C MET A 1 4.37 52.73 28.31
N LEU A 2 4.62 51.43 28.44
CA LEU A 2 5.28 50.58 27.45
C LEU A 2 4.85 49.14 27.68
N ILE A 3 4.97 48.33 26.63
CA ILE A 3 4.76 46.88 26.51
C ILE A 3 3.38 46.51 25.95
N ILE A 4 3.25 46.70 24.64
CA ILE A 4 2.35 45.90 23.80
C ILE A 4 3.00 44.53 23.65
N ILE A 5 2.25 43.53 24.10
CA ILE A 5 2.62 42.13 24.24
C ILE A 5 2.85 41.50 22.86
N ILE A 6 3.97 40.79 22.78
CA ILE A 6 4.43 39.94 21.68
C ILE A 6 3.33 38.95 21.29
N PHE A 7 2.71 39.16 20.14
CA PHE A 7 1.66 38.28 19.60
C PHE A 7 2.05 37.73 18.22
N ILE A 8 3.27 37.19 18.07
CA ILE A 8 3.70 36.47 16.86
C ILE A 8 4.66 35.33 17.24
N GLY A 9 4.19 34.34 18.00
CA GLY A 9 5.05 33.23 18.44
C GLY A 9 4.39 31.86 18.60
N ASN A 10 3.10 31.71 18.29
CA ASN A 10 2.36 30.45 18.53
C ASN A 10 1.82 29.77 17.26
N LEU A 11 2.30 30.14 16.08
CA LEU A 11 1.85 29.52 14.81
C LEU A 11 2.85 28.53 14.18
N SER A 12 3.96 28.20 14.87
CA SER A 12 5.03 27.38 14.27
C SER A 12 5.27 26.02 14.96
N VAL A 13 4.42 25.59 15.89
CA VAL A 13 4.54 24.27 16.55
C VAL A 13 3.74 23.18 15.82
N TYR A 14 2.98 23.54 14.78
CA TYR A 14 2.32 22.58 13.91
C TYR A 14 3.24 22.15 12.77
N SER A 15 3.45 20.83 12.66
CA SER A 15 3.97 20.10 11.48
C SER A 15 5.49 19.95 11.29
N GLN A 16 6.17 19.37 12.27
CA GLN A 16 7.22 18.39 11.94
C GLN A 16 6.87 17.07 12.59
N GLU A 17 5.87 16.38 12.05
CA GLU A 17 5.72 14.97 12.33
C GLU A 17 6.98 14.26 11.84
N THR A 18 7.63 13.52 12.73
CA THR A 18 8.77 12.70 12.34
C THR A 18 8.28 11.56 11.47
N ILE A 19 9.11 11.08 10.53
CA ILE A 19 8.81 9.90 9.70
C ILE A 19 8.36 8.70 10.57
N GLU A 20 8.95 8.53 11.75
CA GLU A 20 8.58 7.46 12.67
C GLU A 20 7.18 7.65 13.29
N ASN A 21 6.74 8.88 13.55
CA ASN A 21 5.36 9.15 13.96
C ASN A 21 4.38 8.82 12.81
N GLN A 22 4.68 9.27 11.59
CA GLN A 22 3.87 8.98 10.40
C GLN A 22 3.72 7.46 10.19
N ILE A 23 4.82 6.70 10.31
CA ILE A 23 4.80 5.23 10.22
C ILE A 23 3.96 4.61 11.33
N LYS A 24 4.05 5.13 12.56
CA LYS A 24 3.25 4.64 13.69
C LYS A 24 1.76 4.85 13.44
N GLU A 25 1.38 5.98 12.86
CA GLU A 25 -0.01 6.26 12.50
C GLU A 25 -0.50 5.35 11.37
N ILE A 26 0.27 5.21 10.28
CA ILE A 26 -0.04 4.28 9.19
C ILE A 26 -0.21 2.85 9.74
N ARG A 27 0.64 2.43 10.69
CA ARG A 27 0.52 1.12 11.35
C ARG A 27 -0.77 0.96 12.12
N LYS A 28 -1.15 1.97 12.89
CA LYS A 28 -2.44 1.97 13.59
C LYS A 28 -3.59 1.82 12.60
N ASP A 29 -3.54 2.57 11.50
CA ASP A 29 -4.60 2.61 10.49
C ASP A 29 -4.77 1.28 9.76
N TYR A 30 -3.69 0.66 9.24
CA TYR A 30 -3.86 -0.63 8.56
C TYR A 30 -4.20 -1.76 9.54
N VAL A 31 -3.74 -1.70 10.81
CA VAL A 31 -4.16 -2.65 11.86
C VAL A 31 -5.65 -2.51 12.16
N GLU A 32 -6.16 -1.29 12.23
CA GLU A 32 -7.59 -1.01 12.40
C GLU A 32 -8.41 -1.58 11.24
N ILE A 33 -7.99 -1.33 9.99
CA ILE A 33 -8.64 -1.90 8.80
C ILE A 33 -8.65 -3.42 8.86
N THR A 34 -7.50 -4.04 9.17
CA THR A 34 -7.36 -5.51 9.19
C THR A 34 -8.23 -6.13 10.28
N SER A 35 -8.25 -5.52 11.47
CA SER A 35 -9.01 -6.04 12.63
C SER A 35 -10.53 -5.91 12.44
N ASN A 36 -10.96 -4.93 11.62
CA ASN A 36 -12.37 -4.65 11.34
C ASN A 36 -12.80 -5.10 9.94
N ILE A 37 -12.01 -5.95 9.27
CA ILE A 37 -12.25 -6.28 7.85
C ILE A 37 -13.66 -6.82 7.59
N ASN A 38 -14.21 -7.58 8.54
CA ASN A 38 -15.55 -8.17 8.48
C ASN A 38 -16.69 -7.15 8.63
N ASN A 39 -16.39 -5.93 9.08
CA ASN A 39 -17.36 -4.83 9.19
C ASN A 39 -17.49 -4.03 7.89
N TYR A 40 -16.62 -4.26 6.92
CA TYR A 40 -16.67 -3.61 5.61
C TYR A 40 -17.45 -4.45 4.60
N GLN A 41 -18.05 -3.77 3.63
CA GLN A 41 -18.71 -4.44 2.52
C GLN A 41 -17.66 -5.04 1.59
N LYS A 42 -17.56 -6.37 1.59
CA LYS A 42 -16.75 -7.12 0.63
C LYS A 42 -17.37 -7.02 -0.77
N LYS A 43 -16.55 -6.79 -1.77
CA LYS A 43 -16.88 -6.74 -3.19
C LYS A 43 -15.81 -7.49 -3.97
N GLU A 44 -16.23 -8.39 -4.83
CA GLU A 44 -15.36 -9.09 -5.77
C GLU A 44 -15.62 -8.52 -7.15
N ALA A 45 -14.59 -8.36 -7.96
CA ALA A 45 -14.72 -7.82 -9.30
C ALA A 45 -13.71 -8.48 -10.24
N PHE A 46 -14.16 -8.90 -11.41
CA PHE A 46 -13.29 -9.48 -12.43
C PHE A 46 -13.05 -8.49 -13.56
N TYR A 47 -11.80 -8.05 -13.71
CA TYR A 47 -11.40 -7.19 -14.82
C TYR A 47 -10.82 -8.05 -15.94
N THR A 48 -11.42 -7.97 -17.12
CA THR A 48 -10.91 -8.59 -18.34
C THR A 48 -10.28 -7.52 -19.22
N ASN A 49 -9.06 -7.76 -19.68
CA ASN A 49 -8.42 -6.93 -20.70
C ASN A 49 -8.58 -7.60 -22.06
N ASP A 50 -9.48 -7.05 -22.89
CA ASP A 50 -9.81 -7.60 -24.21
C ASP A 50 -8.60 -7.68 -25.17
N GLN A 51 -7.52 -6.94 -24.90
CA GLN A 51 -6.29 -6.96 -25.71
C GLN A 51 -5.22 -7.92 -25.18
N ALA A 52 -5.32 -8.37 -23.93
CA ALA A 52 -4.31 -9.20 -23.28
C ALA A 52 -4.96 -10.10 -22.21
N TYR A 53 -5.39 -11.30 -22.61
CA TYR A 53 -6.13 -12.23 -21.74
C TYR A 53 -5.35 -12.64 -20.47
N TRP A 54 -4.02 -12.60 -20.52
CA TRP A 54 -3.14 -12.87 -19.38
C TRP A 54 -3.12 -11.72 -18.35
N MET A 55 -3.75 -10.59 -18.67
CA MET A 55 -3.97 -9.46 -17.75
C MET A 55 -5.37 -9.49 -17.10
N ASN A 56 -6.03 -10.65 -17.12
CA ASN A 56 -7.27 -10.84 -16.38
C ASN A 56 -6.98 -10.83 -14.87
N THR A 57 -7.66 -9.95 -14.14
CA THR A 57 -7.39 -9.74 -12.72
C THR A 57 -8.67 -9.92 -11.91
N ALA A 58 -8.61 -10.82 -10.93
CA ALA A 58 -9.66 -10.98 -9.92
C ALA A 58 -9.32 -10.12 -8.70
N TYR A 59 -10.08 -9.04 -8.52
CA TYR A 59 -9.95 -8.13 -7.39
C TYR A 59 -10.90 -8.51 -6.26
N THR A 60 -10.42 -8.41 -5.02
CA THR A 60 -11.24 -8.36 -3.82
C THR A 60 -11.06 -7.00 -3.15
N GLY A 61 -12.11 -6.19 -3.14
CA GLY A 61 -12.15 -4.89 -2.48
C GLY A 61 -13.08 -4.89 -1.27
N TYR A 62 -12.78 -4.04 -0.30
CA TYR A 62 -13.60 -3.81 0.89
C TYR A 62 -13.94 -2.33 0.96
N LEU A 63 -15.23 -2.03 1.07
CA LEU A 63 -15.79 -0.68 1.10
C LEU A 63 -16.34 -0.36 2.49
N ASN A 64 -16.17 0.88 2.93
CA ASN A 64 -16.84 1.36 4.14
C ASN A 64 -18.34 1.68 3.91
N ASP A 65 -19.02 2.11 4.97
CA ASP A 65 -20.43 2.51 5.00
C ASP A 65 -20.84 3.56 3.97
N VAL A 66 -19.90 4.41 3.55
CA VAL A 66 -20.07 5.43 2.51
C VAL A 66 -19.47 5.04 1.16
N ASN A 67 -19.34 3.73 0.89
CA ASN A 67 -18.84 3.15 -0.37
C ASN A 67 -17.42 3.60 -0.78
N LYS A 68 -16.57 4.00 0.17
CA LYS A 68 -15.15 4.30 -0.08
C LYS A 68 -14.32 3.03 0.10
N LEU A 69 -13.43 2.78 -0.86
CA LEU A 69 -12.45 1.69 -0.78
C LEU A 69 -11.51 1.91 0.41
N VAL A 70 -11.41 0.90 1.28
CA VAL A 70 -10.49 0.89 2.43
C VAL A 70 -9.38 -0.15 2.26
N TYR A 71 -9.65 -1.22 1.51
CA TYR A 71 -8.68 -2.26 1.22
C TYR A 71 -8.96 -2.89 -0.15
N LEU A 72 -7.91 -3.16 -0.92
CA LEU A 72 -7.97 -3.84 -2.21
C LEU A 72 -6.85 -4.88 -2.27
N THR A 73 -7.17 -6.07 -2.75
CA THR A 73 -6.18 -7.12 -2.96
C THR A 73 -6.48 -7.92 -4.21
N TYR A 74 -5.44 -8.43 -4.84
CA TYR A 74 -5.50 -9.30 -5.99
C TYR A 74 -4.20 -10.09 -6.10
N GLU A 75 -4.26 -11.16 -6.88
CA GLU A 75 -3.12 -11.99 -7.25
C GLU A 75 -2.92 -11.90 -8.75
N TYR A 76 -1.66 -11.91 -9.19
CA TYR A 76 -1.29 -12.07 -10.59
C TYR A 76 -0.04 -12.96 -10.69
N GLY A 77 0.09 -13.69 -11.79
CA GLY A 77 1.19 -14.63 -11.96
C GLY A 77 0.89 -15.72 -12.99
N GLU A 78 1.90 -16.54 -13.24
CA GLU A 78 1.87 -17.72 -14.11
C GLU A 78 2.50 -18.91 -13.37
N GLU A 79 2.64 -20.07 -14.01
CA GLU A 79 3.27 -21.23 -13.38
C GLU A 79 4.71 -20.91 -12.93
N GLY A 80 4.97 -21.03 -11.62
CA GLY A 80 6.28 -20.73 -11.02
C GLY A 80 6.52 -19.26 -10.64
N TYR A 81 5.69 -18.32 -11.10
CA TYR A 81 5.83 -16.89 -10.75
C TYR A 81 4.51 -16.33 -10.25
N GLY A 82 4.52 -15.57 -9.17
CA GLY A 82 3.29 -14.91 -8.74
C GLY A 82 3.52 -13.82 -7.71
N ALA A 83 2.53 -12.95 -7.58
CA ALA A 83 2.51 -11.94 -6.55
C ALA A 83 1.10 -11.67 -6.04
N THR A 84 0.98 -11.52 -4.73
CA THR A 84 -0.20 -11.03 -4.03
C THR A 84 0.05 -9.58 -3.64
N ILE A 85 -0.86 -8.70 -4.04
CA ILE A 85 -0.77 -7.26 -3.73
C ILE A 85 -1.89 -6.87 -2.79
N HIS A 86 -1.55 -6.00 -1.83
CA HIS A 86 -2.43 -5.47 -0.81
C HIS A 86 -2.30 -3.95 -0.75
N TYR A 87 -3.41 -3.24 -0.93
CA TYR A 87 -3.49 -1.79 -0.82
C TYR A 87 -4.41 -1.40 0.32
N TYR A 88 -3.95 -0.52 1.20
CA TYR A 88 -4.72 0.02 2.32
C TYR A 88 -4.94 1.51 2.12
N PHE A 89 -6.21 1.91 2.19
CA PHE A 89 -6.64 3.28 1.91
C PHE A 89 -7.26 3.93 3.14
N LYS A 90 -6.92 5.20 3.35
CA LYS A 90 -7.57 6.06 4.33
C LYS A 90 -7.87 7.40 3.69
N ASN A 91 -9.08 7.91 3.90
CA ASN A 91 -9.53 9.18 3.32
C ASN A 91 -9.32 9.28 1.79
N LYS A 92 -9.53 8.18 1.07
CA LYS A 92 -9.32 8.03 -0.39
C LYS A 92 -7.85 8.09 -0.86
N LYS A 93 -6.88 8.11 0.06
CA LYS A 93 -5.44 8.04 -0.26
C LYS A 93 -4.88 6.69 0.15
N ILE A 94 -3.90 6.19 -0.60
CA ILE A 94 -3.12 5.03 -0.18
C ILE A 94 -2.25 5.44 1.03
N ILE A 95 -2.21 4.60 2.05
CA ILE A 95 -1.36 4.79 3.22
C ILE A 95 -0.31 3.68 3.34
N PHE A 96 -0.62 2.49 2.84
CA PHE A 96 0.25 1.33 2.96
C PHE A 96 0.02 0.37 1.80
N MET A 97 1.13 -0.16 1.29
CA MET A 97 1.16 -1.22 0.29
C MET A 97 2.01 -2.37 0.81
N PHE A 98 1.48 -3.59 0.69
CA PHE A 98 2.20 -4.81 0.99
C PHE A 98 2.17 -5.71 -0.24
N ILE A 99 3.33 -6.21 -0.65
CA ILE A 99 3.49 -7.06 -1.83
C ILE A 99 4.22 -8.32 -1.38
N GLU A 100 3.66 -9.47 -1.68
CA GLU A 100 4.32 -10.76 -1.55
C GLU A 100 4.55 -11.32 -2.95
N SER A 101 5.77 -11.72 -3.28
CA SER A 101 6.09 -12.29 -4.59
C SER A 101 6.94 -13.55 -4.47
N ILE A 102 6.81 -14.42 -5.47
CA ILE A 102 7.61 -15.62 -5.68
C ILE A 102 8.12 -15.63 -7.13
N ASP A 103 9.41 -15.92 -7.31
CA ASP A 103 10.02 -16.09 -8.62
C ASP A 103 10.09 -17.58 -9.04
N PRO A 104 10.39 -17.89 -10.31
CA PRO A 104 10.47 -19.27 -10.82
C PRO A 104 11.48 -20.16 -10.08
N ASP A 105 12.50 -19.58 -9.46
CA ASP A 105 13.50 -20.33 -8.69
C ASP A 105 13.01 -20.65 -7.26
N GLY A 106 11.83 -20.15 -6.90
CA GLY A 106 11.20 -20.29 -5.59
C GLY A 106 11.71 -19.29 -4.55
N ASN A 107 12.44 -18.26 -4.98
CA ASN A 107 12.80 -17.15 -4.09
C ASN A 107 11.55 -16.32 -3.80
N LYS A 108 11.44 -15.83 -2.57
CA LYS A 108 10.28 -15.08 -2.11
C LYS A 108 10.70 -13.71 -1.60
N THR A 109 9.88 -12.72 -1.92
CA THR A 109 10.07 -11.34 -1.50
C THR A 109 8.82 -10.82 -0.80
N GLN A 110 9.03 -10.02 0.24
CA GLN A 110 7.98 -9.22 0.88
C GLN A 110 8.39 -7.76 0.89
N GLU A 111 7.60 -6.89 0.25
CA GLU A 111 7.79 -5.44 0.26
C GLU A 111 6.73 -4.75 1.11
N ARG A 112 7.14 -3.73 1.86
CA ARG A 112 6.29 -2.89 2.71
C ARG A 112 6.56 -1.44 2.40
N ILE A 113 5.61 -0.75 1.79
CA ILE A 113 5.76 0.62 1.31
C ILE A 113 4.75 1.50 2.04
N TYR A 114 5.26 2.53 2.73
CA TYR A 114 4.51 3.45 3.56
C TYR A 114 4.38 4.78 2.83
N PHE A 115 3.15 5.30 2.76
CA PHE A 115 2.83 6.54 2.06
C PHE A 115 2.35 7.61 3.04
N TRP A 116 2.85 8.83 2.85
CA TRP A 116 2.39 10.02 3.54
C TRP A 116 2.34 11.20 2.57
N ASP A 117 1.23 11.92 2.54
CA ASP A 117 1.00 13.02 1.60
C ASP A 117 1.38 12.68 0.15
N ASP A 118 0.92 11.52 -0.31
CA ASP A 118 1.15 11.03 -1.68
C ASP A 118 2.65 10.90 -2.02
N LYS A 119 3.47 10.55 -1.02
CA LYS A 119 4.89 10.24 -1.18
C LYS A 119 5.28 8.99 -0.39
N ILE A 120 6.22 8.22 -0.91
CA ILE A 120 6.83 7.13 -0.14
C ILE A 120 7.72 7.76 0.94
N ILE A 121 7.43 7.43 2.20
CA ILE A 121 8.26 7.83 3.35
C ILE A 121 9.12 6.70 3.89
N LYS A 122 8.75 5.44 3.60
CA LYS A 122 9.55 4.27 3.93
C LYS A 122 9.23 3.10 3.00
N ALA A 123 10.26 2.40 2.57
CA ALA A 123 10.14 1.14 1.85
C ALA A 123 11.08 0.11 2.48
N LEU A 124 10.51 -1.03 2.89
CA LEU A 124 11.22 -2.13 3.51
C LEU A 124 11.04 -3.40 2.68
N ILE A 125 12.09 -4.22 2.63
CA ILE A 125 12.09 -5.49 1.91
C ILE A 125 12.58 -6.62 2.81
N LYS A 126 11.99 -7.80 2.65
CA LYS A 126 12.53 -9.08 3.12
C LYS A 126 12.65 -10.01 1.92
N GLU A 127 13.75 -10.73 1.86
CA GLU A 127 14.03 -11.66 0.78
C GLU A 127 14.46 -12.98 1.38
N LYS A 128 14.06 -14.07 0.75
CA LYS A 128 14.60 -15.39 1.03
C LYS A 128 14.72 -16.19 -0.25
N ASN A 129 15.83 -16.91 -0.37
CA ASN A 129 15.97 -17.88 -1.44
C ASN A 129 15.20 -19.18 -1.09
N ASN A 130 15.05 -20.06 -2.06
CA ASN A 130 14.35 -21.34 -1.88
C ASN A 130 15.00 -22.26 -0.81
N ALA A 131 16.30 -22.08 -0.55
CA ALA A 131 17.02 -22.84 0.47
C ALA A 131 16.71 -22.37 1.92
N ASP A 132 16.34 -21.11 2.12
CA ASP A 132 16.03 -20.55 3.44
C ASP A 132 14.61 -20.95 3.91
N LYS A 133 14.58 -21.89 4.85
CA LYS A 133 13.33 -22.43 5.42
C LYS A 133 12.77 -21.62 6.58
N ARG A 134 13.45 -20.53 7.01
CA ARG A 134 12.94 -19.69 8.10
C ARG A 134 11.62 -19.03 7.72
N PRO A 135 10.70 -18.83 8.68
CA PRO A 135 9.53 -17.99 8.46
C PRO A 135 9.97 -16.54 8.24
N PHE A 136 9.18 -15.78 7.46
CA PHE A 136 9.46 -14.36 7.21
C PHE A 136 9.51 -13.51 8.49
N SER A 137 8.89 -13.96 9.60
CA SER A 137 8.98 -13.31 10.91
C SER A 137 10.41 -13.25 11.45
N GLU A 138 11.26 -14.22 11.12
CA GLU A 138 12.66 -14.30 11.57
C GLU A 138 13.64 -13.55 10.64
N ILE A 139 13.18 -13.10 9.48
CA ILE A 139 13.98 -12.35 8.53
C ILE A 139 13.88 -10.85 8.86
N SER A 140 15.00 -10.19 9.09
CA SER A 140 15.04 -8.75 9.35
C SER A 140 14.63 -7.95 8.11
N ASN A 141 13.87 -6.87 8.32
CA ASN A 141 13.62 -5.91 7.25
C ASN A 141 14.94 -5.23 6.85
N LYS A 142 15.12 -5.04 5.55
CA LYS A 142 16.15 -4.14 4.98
C LYS A 142 15.47 -2.97 4.30
N LYS A 143 16.22 -1.91 4.04
CA LYS A 143 15.77 -0.80 3.18
C LYS A 143 15.70 -1.32 1.73
N ASN A 144 14.63 -0.98 1.00
CA ASN A 144 14.52 -1.32 -0.42
C ASN A 144 15.31 -0.31 -1.27
N GLU A 145 16.61 -0.52 -1.44
CA GLU A 145 17.50 0.50 -2.06
C GLU A 145 17.07 0.90 -3.47
N GLU A 146 16.48 0.00 -4.27
CA GLU A 146 15.98 0.31 -5.62
C GLU A 146 14.94 1.44 -5.58
N LEU A 147 13.93 1.33 -4.71
CA LEU A 147 12.92 2.37 -4.54
C LEU A 147 13.49 3.68 -3.99
N TRP A 148 14.62 3.61 -3.27
CA TRP A 148 15.23 4.77 -2.63
C TRP A 148 16.23 5.52 -3.51
N GLN A 149 16.73 4.91 -4.58
CA GLN A 149 17.61 5.59 -5.53
C GLN A 149 16.93 6.78 -6.20
N ASP A 150 15.63 6.65 -6.50
CA ASP A 150 14.78 7.73 -7.00
C ASP A 150 13.38 7.65 -6.37
N ILE A 151 13.30 8.12 -5.13
CA ILE A 151 12.08 8.02 -4.30
C ILE A 151 10.91 8.82 -4.88
N ASP A 152 11.18 9.93 -5.57
CA ASP A 152 10.16 10.79 -6.16
C ASP A 152 9.54 10.11 -7.39
N GLN A 153 10.36 9.56 -8.28
CA GLN A 153 9.86 8.80 -9.43
C GLN A 153 9.18 7.51 -8.99
N SER A 154 9.77 6.79 -8.03
CA SER A 154 9.18 5.57 -7.47
C SER A 154 7.81 5.83 -6.84
N SER A 155 7.66 6.95 -6.11
CA SER A 155 6.37 7.38 -5.55
C SER A 155 5.33 7.57 -6.64
N LYS A 156 5.66 8.31 -7.71
CA LYS A 156 4.74 8.55 -8.84
C LYS A 156 4.31 7.26 -9.52
N ILE A 157 5.25 6.36 -9.81
CA ILE A 157 4.97 5.08 -10.46
C ILE A 157 4.03 4.24 -9.59
N LYS A 158 4.35 4.06 -8.30
CA LYS A 158 3.53 3.26 -7.38
C LYS A 158 2.13 3.86 -7.22
N LEU A 159 2.01 5.18 -7.08
CA LEU A 159 0.70 5.84 -6.97
C LEU A 159 -0.12 5.69 -8.25
N SER A 160 0.50 5.82 -9.42
CA SER A 160 -0.19 5.61 -10.69
C SER A 160 -0.71 4.18 -10.82
N GLY A 161 0.08 3.17 -10.42
CA GLY A 161 -0.36 1.77 -10.42
C GLY A 161 -1.56 1.53 -9.50
N VAL A 162 -1.49 2.02 -8.25
CA VAL A 162 -2.60 1.93 -7.29
C VAL A 162 -3.88 2.57 -7.83
N GLU A 163 -3.78 3.73 -8.46
CA GLU A 163 -4.93 4.41 -9.04
C GLU A 163 -5.51 3.70 -10.26
N GLN A 164 -4.65 3.09 -11.09
CA GLN A 164 -5.08 2.24 -12.19
C GLN A 164 -5.87 1.03 -11.66
N ASP A 165 -5.35 0.30 -10.69
CA ASP A 165 -6.03 -0.86 -10.09
C ASP A 165 -7.36 -0.47 -9.45
N ARG A 166 -7.38 0.66 -8.72
CA ARG A 166 -8.61 1.21 -8.13
C ARG A 166 -9.65 1.52 -9.20
N THR A 167 -9.22 2.10 -10.32
CA THR A 167 -10.10 2.43 -11.46
C THR A 167 -10.63 1.17 -12.14
N GLN A 168 -9.78 0.17 -12.35
CA GLN A 168 -10.16 -1.11 -12.95
C GLN A 168 -11.17 -1.85 -12.07
N PHE A 169 -10.93 -1.92 -10.76
CA PHE A 169 -11.85 -2.49 -9.78
C PHE A 169 -13.24 -1.86 -9.85
N PHE A 170 -13.33 -0.53 -9.73
CA PHE A 170 -14.64 0.16 -9.78
C PHE A 170 -15.30 0.10 -11.16
N SER A 171 -14.53 -0.02 -12.24
CA SER A 171 -15.09 -0.20 -13.58
C SER A 171 -15.67 -1.60 -13.77
N ALA A 172 -15.02 -2.62 -13.21
CA ALA A 172 -15.51 -4.00 -13.23
C ALA A 172 -16.82 -4.13 -12.41
N LEU A 173 -16.89 -3.52 -11.22
CA LEU A 173 -18.11 -3.52 -10.39
C LEU A 173 -19.34 -2.89 -11.06
N LYS A 174 -19.17 -2.00 -12.05
CA LYS A 174 -20.29 -1.37 -12.76
C LYS A 174 -20.85 -2.24 -13.89
N LYS A 175 -20.13 -3.28 -14.31
CA LYS A 175 -20.54 -4.20 -15.37
C LYS A 175 -21.39 -5.36 -14.83
N GLU A 176 -21.39 -5.57 -13.51
CA GLU A 176 -22.22 -6.55 -12.78
C GLU A 176 -23.60 -5.97 -12.43
#